data_AF-A0AA43U6M8-F1
#
_entry.id   AF-A0AA43U6M8-F1
#
_cell.length_a   1.000
_cell.length_b   1.000
_cell.length_c   1.000
_cell.angle_alpha   90.00
_cell.angle_beta   90.00
_cell.angle_gamma   90.00
#
_symmetry.space_group_name_H-M   'P 1'
#
loop_
_entity.id
_entity.type
_entity.pdbx_description
1 polymer ?
#
loop_
_entity_poly.entity_id
_entity_poly.type
_entity_poly.pdbx_seq_one_letter_code
_entity_poly.pdbx_strand_id
1 'polypeptide(L)'
;MATLEELNSKMSEFVRMESELGFTEFVEYYNDLMAFLQAEYGNLDQDALIKCKGMCMIVAGNAKMRALRKDANRKKFTKMGEKAYFWEDAIARRLKKDGMSEQELDDKVGALWE
;
A
#
# COMPACT_ATOMS: atom_id res chain seq x y z
N MET A 1 -4.97 16.20 -1.54
CA MET A 1 -5.06 14.74 -1.68
C MET A 1 -4.18 14.36 -2.86
N ALA A 2 -3.22 13.47 -2.66
CA ALA A 2 -2.35 13.01 -3.75
C ALA A 2 -3.15 12.18 -4.76
N THR A 3 -2.75 12.25 -6.02
CA THR A 3 -3.28 11.42 -7.11
C THR A 3 -2.67 10.02 -7.08
N LEU A 4 -3.29 9.07 -7.78
CA LEU A 4 -2.76 7.71 -7.90
C LEU A 4 -1.34 7.68 -8.47
N GLU A 5 -1.06 8.47 -9.51
CA GLU A 5 0.25 8.47 -10.15
C GLU A 5 1.32 9.09 -9.25
N GLU A 6 1.00 10.14 -8.48
CA GLU A 6 1.92 10.69 -7.48
C GLU A 6 2.25 9.66 -6.38
N LEU A 7 1.23 8.94 -5.89
CA LEU A 7 1.41 7.88 -4.90
C LEU A 7 2.24 6.72 -5.45
N ASN A 8 2.00 6.33 -6.70
CA ASN A 8 2.71 5.24 -7.35
C ASN A 8 4.17 5.62 -7.64
N SER A 9 4.41 6.84 -8.14
CA SER A 9 5.76 7.37 -8.36
C SER A 9 6.58 7.41 -7.07
N LYS A 10 6.00 7.95 -5.98
CA LYS A 10 6.66 7.94 -4.67
C LYS A 10 6.97 6.53 -4.19
N MET A 11 6.04 5.59 -4.33
CA MET A 11 6.31 4.18 -3.97
C MET A 11 7.45 3.60 -4.80
N SER A 12 7.44 3.83 -6.11
CA SER A 12 8.50 3.40 -7.03
C SER A 12 9.87 3.96 -6.65
N GLU A 13 9.94 5.18 -6.14
CA GLU A 13 11.18 5.75 -5.60
C GLU A 13 11.57 5.05 -4.28
N PHE A 14 10.62 4.89 -3.37
CA PHE A 14 10.84 4.32 -2.04
C PHE A 14 11.33 2.87 -2.06
N VAL A 15 10.79 2.04 -2.96
CA VAL A 15 11.23 0.64 -3.09
C VAL A 15 12.66 0.51 -3.60
N ARG A 16 13.21 1.55 -4.24
CA ARG A 16 14.59 1.58 -4.76
C ARG A 16 15.57 2.22 -3.79
N MET A 17 15.11 2.75 -2.66
CA MET A 17 15.97 3.34 -1.65
C MET A 17 16.77 2.27 -0.91
N GLU A 18 18.06 2.55 -0.67
CA GLU A 18 18.92 1.71 0.16
C GLU A 18 18.72 1.96 1.68
N SER A 19 18.01 3.03 2.02
CA SER A 19 17.73 3.44 3.40
C SER A 19 16.24 3.38 3.73
N GLU A 20 15.93 3.06 4.99
CA GLU A 20 14.55 3.08 5.49
C GLU A 20 14.04 4.53 5.56
N LEU A 21 12.84 4.79 5.02
CA LEU A 21 12.17 6.10 5.13
C LEU A 21 12.09 6.58 6.58
N GLY A 22 12.22 7.89 6.78
CA GLY A 22 11.97 8.52 8.07
C GLY A 22 10.53 8.26 8.57
N PHE A 23 10.33 8.36 9.89
CA PHE A 23 9.00 8.16 10.48
C PHE A 23 7.95 9.10 9.88
N THR A 24 8.29 10.38 9.74
CA THR A 24 7.37 11.40 9.20
C THR A 24 6.98 11.09 7.76
N GLU A 25 7.95 10.82 6.89
CA GLU A 25 7.71 10.52 5.47
C GLU A 25 6.85 9.27 5.29
N PHE A 26 7.11 8.23 6.09
CA PHE A 26 6.31 7.01 6.08
C PHE A 26 4.85 7.28 6.47
N VAL A 27 4.63 8.10 7.51
CA VAL A 27 3.28 8.45 7.99
C VAL A 27 2.55 9.33 6.98
N GLU A 28 3.23 10.30 6.37
CA GLU A 28 2.65 11.16 5.33
C GLU A 28 2.19 10.36 4.13
N TYR A 29 3.06 9.49 3.60
CA TYR A 29 2.69 8.60 2.51
C TYR A 29 1.50 7.70 2.85
N TYR A 30 1.52 7.08 4.03
CA TYR A 30 0.40 6.26 4.50
C TYR A 30 -0.92 7.08 4.53
N ASN A 31 -0.89 8.30 5.08
CA ASN A 31 -2.09 9.12 5.20
C ASN A 31 -2.64 9.51 3.82
N ASP A 32 -1.77 9.88 2.88
CA ASP A 32 -2.17 10.22 1.51
C ASP A 32 -2.81 9.01 0.81
N LEU A 33 -2.21 7.82 0.93
CA LEU A 33 -2.77 6.59 0.37
C LEU A 33 -4.14 6.25 0.98
N MET A 34 -4.28 6.36 2.30
CA MET A 34 -5.55 6.10 2.98
C MET A 34 -6.63 7.10 2.57
N ALA A 35 -6.28 8.38 2.41
CA ALA A 35 -7.20 9.41 1.97
C ALA A 35 -7.66 9.16 0.52
N PHE A 36 -6.72 8.82 -0.38
CA PHE A 36 -7.04 8.46 -1.75
C PHE A 36 -7.98 7.25 -1.83
N LEU A 37 -7.70 6.17 -1.10
CA LEU A 37 -8.55 4.98 -1.09
C LEU A 37 -9.95 5.25 -0.53
N GLN A 38 -10.07 6.08 0.51
CA GLN A 38 -11.37 6.44 1.06
C GLN A 38 -12.23 7.23 0.06
N ALA A 39 -11.61 8.09 -0.76
CA ALA A 39 -12.31 8.92 -1.73
C ALA A 39 -12.62 8.17 -3.03
N GLU A 40 -11.62 7.46 -3.58
CA GLU A 40 -11.66 7.02 -4.98
C GLU A 40 -11.93 5.53 -5.15
N TYR A 41 -11.80 4.69 -4.10
CA TYR A 41 -11.86 3.23 -4.22
C TYR A 41 -13.03 2.74 -5.07
N GLY A 42 -14.24 3.27 -4.86
CA GLY A 42 -15.44 2.87 -5.61
C GLY A 42 -15.35 3.06 -7.12
N ASN A 43 -14.54 4.02 -7.58
CA ASN A 43 -14.41 4.41 -8.98
C ASN A 43 -13.18 3.84 -9.68
N LEU A 44 -12.27 3.18 -8.95
CA LEU A 44 -11.05 2.64 -9.51
C LEU A 44 -11.33 1.50 -10.48
N ASP A 45 -10.61 1.53 -11.61
CA ASP A 45 -10.53 0.42 -12.55
C ASP A 45 -9.56 -0.66 -12.07
N GLN A 46 -9.44 -1.73 -12.86
CA GLN A 46 -8.61 -2.89 -12.50
C GLN A 46 -7.13 -2.50 -12.32
N ASP A 47 -6.57 -1.70 -13.22
CA ASP A 47 -5.16 -1.33 -13.20
C ASP A 47 -4.85 -0.42 -12.00
N ALA A 48 -5.74 0.53 -11.71
CA ALA A 48 -5.64 1.36 -10.53
C ALA A 48 -5.75 0.56 -9.23
N LEU A 49 -6.63 -0.44 -9.18
CA LEU A 49 -6.75 -1.35 -8.05
C LEU A 49 -5.48 -2.18 -7.85
N ILE A 50 -4.85 -2.68 -8.91
CA ILE A 50 -3.58 -3.43 -8.81
C ILE A 50 -2.48 -2.54 -8.20
N LYS A 51 -2.30 -1.31 -8.70
CA LYS A 51 -1.34 -0.34 -8.13
C LYS A 51 -1.62 -0.10 -6.65
N CYS A 52 -2.89 0.14 -6.30
CA CYS A 52 -3.32 0.35 -4.92
C CYS A 52 -3.05 -0.85 -4.01
N LYS A 53 -3.30 -2.08 -4.49
CA LYS A 53 -2.98 -3.31 -3.75
C LYS A 53 -1.48 -3.38 -3.46
N GLY A 54 -0.63 -3.16 -4.48
CA GLY A 54 0.82 -3.20 -4.33
C GLY A 54 1.33 -2.20 -3.28
N MET A 55 0.86 -0.95 -3.35
CA MET A 55 1.20 0.08 -2.36
C MET A 55 0.74 -0.30 -0.94
N CYS A 56 -0.49 -0.82 -0.79
CA CYS A 56 -1.00 -1.26 0.51
C CYS A 56 -0.19 -2.43 1.09
N MET A 57 0.17 -3.41 0.26
CA MET A 57 0.98 -4.57 0.63
C MET A 57 2.35 -4.14 1.17
N ILE A 58 3.03 -3.22 0.46
CA ILE A 58 4.34 -2.71 0.87
C ILE A 58 4.23 -1.92 2.18
N VAL A 59 3.25 -1.02 2.29
CA VAL A 59 3.03 -0.22 3.51
C VAL A 59 2.70 -1.12 4.70
N ALA A 60 1.82 -2.12 4.51
CA ALA A 60 1.44 -3.07 5.55
C ALA A 60 2.66 -3.88 6.04
N GLY A 61 3.44 -4.44 5.12
CA GLY A 61 4.65 -5.19 5.43
C GLY A 61 5.69 -4.34 6.17
N ASN A 62 5.99 -3.15 5.66
CA ASN A 62 6.93 -2.24 6.30
C ASN A 62 6.46 -1.83 7.69
N ALA A 63 5.21 -1.37 7.83
CA ALA A 63 4.65 -0.98 9.12
C ALA A 63 4.72 -2.15 10.14
N LYS A 64 4.40 -3.37 9.71
CA LYS A 64 4.50 -4.57 10.55
C LYS A 64 5.93 -4.81 11.04
N MET A 65 6.93 -4.71 10.16
CA MET A 65 8.34 -4.88 10.53
C MET A 65 8.80 -3.80 11.50
N ARG A 66 8.42 -2.54 11.26
CA ARG A 66 8.74 -1.42 12.15
C ARG A 66 8.07 -1.56 13.52
N ALA A 67 6.85 -2.10 13.58
CA ALA A 67 6.13 -2.36 14.83
C ALA A 67 6.75 -3.45 15.72
N LEU A 68 7.70 -4.24 15.20
CA LEU A 68 8.47 -5.20 16.02
C LEU A 68 9.47 -4.48 16.93
N ARG A 69 9.88 -3.25 16.58
CA ARG A 69 10.78 -2.44 17.39
C ARG A 69 10.07 -1.95 18.65
N LYS A 70 10.76 -2.01 19.79
CA LYS A 70 10.23 -1.57 21.10
C LYS A 70 10.43 -0.07 21.30
N ASP A 71 9.90 0.73 20.38
CA ASP A 71 10.00 2.19 20.41
C ASP A 71 8.63 2.87 20.66
N ALA A 72 8.65 4.19 20.79
CA ALA A 72 7.46 5.01 21.04
C ALA A 72 6.44 4.98 19.88
N ASN A 73 6.87 4.61 18.67
CA ASN A 73 6.06 4.58 17.46
C ASN A 73 5.44 3.20 17.18
N ARG A 74 5.84 2.15 17.90
CA ARG A 74 5.30 0.78 17.78
C ARG A 74 3.78 0.72 17.58
N LYS A 75 3.02 1.36 18.48
CA LYS A 75 1.55 1.35 18.42
C LYS A 75 1.00 2.02 17.16
N LYS A 76 1.67 3.06 16.66
CA LYS A 76 1.28 3.74 15.42
C LYS A 76 1.54 2.82 14.22
N PHE A 77 2.71 2.21 14.16
CA PHE A 77 3.04 1.24 13.11
C PHE A 77 2.11 0.03 13.09
N THR A 78 1.73 -0.52 14.26
CA THR A 78 0.74 -1.60 14.32
C THR A 78 -0.58 -1.19 13.65
N LYS A 79 -1.13 -0.03 14.02
CA LYS A 79 -2.39 0.47 13.45
C LYS A 79 -2.30 0.75 11.94
N MET A 80 -1.19 1.34 11.50
CA MET A 80 -0.96 1.60 10.07
C MET A 80 -0.89 0.29 9.28
N GLY A 81 -0.18 -0.71 9.81
CA GLY A 81 -0.07 -2.02 9.19
C GLY A 81 -1.42 -2.74 9.07
N GLU A 82 -2.20 -2.76 10.15
CA GLU A 82 -3.54 -3.35 10.17
C GLU A 82 -4.48 -2.68 9.16
N LYS A 83 -4.45 -1.34 9.08
CA LYS A 83 -5.32 -0.58 8.17
C LYS A 83 -4.92 -0.72 6.72
N ALA A 84 -3.62 -0.72 6.40
CA ALA A 84 -3.13 -0.96 5.06
C ALA A 84 -3.45 -2.39 4.60
N TYR A 85 -3.26 -3.37 5.48
CA TYR A 85 -3.62 -4.77 5.19
C TYR A 85 -5.13 -4.95 4.96
N PHE A 86 -5.98 -4.26 5.72
CA PHE A 86 -7.42 -4.25 5.47
C PHE A 86 -7.76 -3.82 4.04
N TRP A 87 -7.11 -2.75 3.56
CA TRP A 87 -7.33 -2.26 2.20
C TRP A 87 -6.75 -3.20 1.14
N GLU A 88 -5.56 -3.76 1.39
CA GLU A 88 -4.97 -4.78 0.54
C GLU A 88 -5.93 -5.96 0.31
N ASP A 89 -6.49 -6.52 1.40
CA ASP A 89 -7.43 -7.64 1.34
C ASP A 89 -8.75 -7.24 0.64
N ALA A 90 -9.28 -6.05 0.94
CA ALA A 90 -10.49 -5.55 0.29
C ALA A 90 -10.32 -5.36 -1.22
N ILE A 91 -9.18 -4.84 -1.66
CA ILE A 91 -8.86 -4.68 -3.09
C ILE A 91 -8.69 -6.06 -3.75
N ALA A 92 -7.93 -6.97 -3.13
CA ALA A 92 -7.73 -8.31 -3.65
C ALA A 92 -9.05 -9.06 -3.82
N ARG A 93 -9.96 -8.97 -2.84
CA ARG A 93 -11.30 -9.57 -2.94
C ARG A 93 -12.11 -9.00 -4.10
N ARG A 94 -12.04 -7.69 -4.35
CA ARG A 94 -12.73 -7.05 -5.46
C ARG A 94 -12.18 -7.55 -6.81
N LEU A 95 -10.86 -7.51 -6.99
CA LEU A 95 -10.21 -7.99 -8.22
C LEU A 95 -10.53 -9.46 -8.51
N LYS A 96 -10.55 -10.32 -7.48
CA LYS A 96 -10.93 -11.73 -7.62
C LYS A 96 -12.40 -11.92 -7.97
N LYS A 97 -13.28 -11.10 -7.39
CA LYS A 97 -14.72 -11.10 -7.73
C LYS A 97 -14.94 -10.68 -9.20
N ASP A 98 -14.09 -9.82 -9.72
CA ASP A 98 -14.11 -9.36 -11.12
C ASP A 98 -13.43 -10.36 -12.09
N GLY A 99 -12.98 -11.52 -11.59
CA GLY A 99 -12.53 -12.66 -12.40
C GLY A 99 -11.01 -12.90 -12.40
N MET A 100 -10.23 -12.06 -11.73
CA MET A 100 -8.78 -12.24 -11.63
C MET A 100 -8.41 -13.43 -10.75
N SER A 101 -7.50 -14.29 -11.24
CA SER A 101 -6.96 -15.38 -10.40
C SER A 101 -5.96 -14.87 -9.36
N GLU A 102 -5.71 -15.66 -8.31
CA GLU A 102 -4.67 -15.32 -7.32
C GLU A 102 -3.30 -15.16 -7.98
N GLN A 103 -2.91 -16.13 -8.81
CA GLN A 103 -1.61 -16.12 -9.48
C GLN A 103 -1.45 -14.89 -10.37
N GLU A 104 -2.47 -14.57 -11.16
CA GLU A 104 -2.44 -13.37 -12.02
C GLU A 104 -2.29 -12.10 -11.20
N LEU A 105 -2.98 -12.00 -10.05
CA LEU A 105 -2.88 -10.84 -9.18
C LEU A 105 -1.48 -10.69 -8.58
N ASP A 106 -0.89 -11.80 -8.12
CA ASP A 106 0.45 -11.82 -7.55
C ASP A 106 1.51 -11.46 -8.61
N ASP A 107 1.40 -12.03 -9.82
CA ASP A 107 2.29 -11.72 -10.94
C ASP A 107 2.22 -10.23 -11.30
N LYS A 108 1.01 -9.67 -11.44
CA LYS A 108 0.82 -8.26 -11.79
C LYS A 108 1.31 -7.31 -10.70
N VAL A 109 1.11 -7.64 -9.42
CA VAL A 109 1.63 -6.83 -8.31
C VAL A 109 3.15 -6.92 -8.23
N GLY A 110 3.73 -8.10 -8.45
CA GLY A 110 5.19 -8.30 -8.48
C GLY A 110 5.86 -7.44 -9.55
N ALA A 111 5.27 -7.39 -10.75
CA ALA A 111 5.78 -6.64 -11.88
C ALA A 111 5.71 -5.09 -11.74
N LEU A 112 5.04 -4.55 -10.71
CA LEU A 112 4.92 -3.09 -10.53
C LEU A 112 6.26 -2.41 -10.19
N TRP A 113 7.19 -3.15 -9.59
CA TRP A 113 8.38 -2.59 -8.95
C TRP A 113 9.70 -3.13 -9.51
N GLU A 114 9.62 -3.99 -10.54
CA GLU A 114 10.76 -4.42 -11.35
C GLU A 114 11.30 -3.25 -12.20
#